data_AF-A0A2R7KZ08-F1
#
_entry.id   AF-A0A2R7KZ08-F1
#
_cell.length_a   1.000
_cell.length_b   1.000
_cell.length_c   1.000
_cell.angle_alpha   90.00
_cell.angle_beta   90.00
_cell.angle_gamma   90.00
#
_symmetry.space_group_name_H-M   'P 1'
#
loop_
_entity.id
_entity.type
_entity.pdbx_description
1 polymer ?
#
loop_
_entity_poly.entity_id
_entity_poly.type
_entity_poly.pdbx_seq_one_letter_code
_entity_poly.pdbx_strand_id
1 'polypeptide(L)'
;MTPSERFDAYFRRKDISIAQVVDFDPEKDALFPFDFTKNNLELTEDVLKDTVKFSVWVEHKLRENLCRYGIGGYGEHRTIYARSAHFDTAEEPRRLHLGVDIWGPAGTLVYNFHEAVVHSFKFNDHFGDYGATIILKYDFEGLVLYGLYGHLSLASLKELHEGQVIAAGAAFASFGIPEENGYWPPHLHFQLMFSMRGLKGDYPGVCKFSERSTYLANSPDPNLILRHSLGHSV
;
A
#
# COMPACT_ATOMS: atom_id res chain seq x y z
N MET A 1 3.84 2.24 27.31
CA MET A 1 3.03 2.34 26.09
C MET A 1 3.50 1.28 25.11
N THR A 2 2.60 0.53 24.51
CA THR A 2 2.89 -0.38 23.39
C THR A 2 3.35 0.43 22.16
N PRO A 3 4.00 -0.18 21.16
CA PRO A 3 4.32 0.51 19.90
C PRO A 3 3.10 1.16 19.24
N SER A 4 1.95 0.48 19.24
CA SER A 4 0.68 1.00 18.72
C SER A 4 0.17 2.23 19.50
N GLU A 5 0.24 2.20 20.83
CA GLU A 5 -0.14 3.37 21.66
C GLU A 5 0.78 4.57 21.39
N ARG A 6 2.09 4.33 21.20
CA ARG A 6 3.05 5.39 20.84
C ARG A 6 2.77 5.94 19.44
N PHE A 7 2.46 5.08 18.48
CA PHE A 7 2.08 5.44 17.11
C PHE A 7 0.85 6.35 17.10
N ASP A 8 -0.24 5.90 17.72
CA ASP A 8 -1.48 6.66 17.81
C ASP A 8 -1.28 8.00 18.49
N ALA A 9 -0.54 8.03 19.62
CA ALA A 9 -0.24 9.26 20.34
C ALA A 9 0.57 10.24 19.47
N TYR A 10 1.57 9.76 18.72
CA TYR A 10 2.39 10.59 17.85
C TYR A 10 1.58 11.17 16.69
N PHE A 11 0.89 10.33 15.91
CA PHE A 11 0.20 10.78 14.69
C PHE A 11 -1.12 11.51 14.95
N ARG A 12 -1.60 11.58 16.19
CA ARG A 12 -2.75 12.42 16.60
C ARG A 12 -2.36 13.83 17.05
N ARG A 13 -1.07 14.12 17.17
CA ARG A 13 -0.56 15.46 17.47
C ARG A 13 -0.95 16.46 16.37
N LYS A 14 -1.08 17.73 16.75
CA LYS A 14 -1.38 18.83 15.80
C LYS A 14 -0.14 19.55 15.29
N ASP A 15 0.99 19.35 15.96
CA ASP A 15 2.26 20.02 15.70
C ASP A 15 3.22 19.21 14.80
N ILE A 16 2.78 18.05 14.33
CA ILE A 16 3.56 17.23 13.39
C ILE A 16 3.32 17.66 11.96
N SER A 17 4.35 17.54 11.12
CA SER A 17 4.26 17.75 9.67
C SER A 17 4.44 16.42 8.96
N ILE A 18 3.45 16.06 8.15
CA ILE A 18 3.39 14.85 7.35
C ILE A 18 3.15 15.30 5.91
N ALA A 19 4.07 14.96 5.01
CA ALA A 19 3.93 15.23 3.59
C ALA A 19 2.95 14.22 2.95
N GLN A 20 2.48 14.57 1.76
CA GLN A 20 1.59 13.69 1.02
C GLN A 20 2.27 12.37 0.60
N VAL A 21 1.49 11.30 0.39
CA VAL A 21 1.98 10.01 -0.14
C VAL A 21 1.78 9.92 -1.66
N VAL A 22 0.73 10.56 -2.18
CA VAL A 22 0.45 10.73 -3.61
C VAL A 22 0.06 12.18 -3.87
N ASP A 23 0.12 12.62 -5.13
CA ASP A 23 -0.32 13.94 -5.56
C ASP A 23 -1.86 14.03 -5.51
N PHE A 24 -2.40 14.44 -4.36
CA PHE A 24 -3.83 14.58 -4.11
C PHE A 24 -4.16 16.02 -3.70
N ASP A 25 -5.06 16.65 -4.44
CA ASP A 25 -5.56 17.99 -4.16
C ASP A 25 -6.98 17.91 -3.59
N PRO A 26 -7.21 18.15 -2.29
CA PRO A 26 -8.54 18.04 -1.68
C PRO A 26 -9.57 19.05 -2.23
N GLU A 27 -9.14 20.07 -2.97
CA GLU A 27 -10.05 21.01 -3.65
C GLU A 27 -10.51 20.51 -5.02
N LYS A 28 -9.78 19.56 -5.63
CA LYS A 28 -10.03 19.09 -7.01
C LYS A 28 -10.31 17.60 -7.12
N ASP A 29 -9.77 16.81 -6.20
CA ASP A 29 -9.80 15.36 -6.21
C ASP A 29 -10.82 14.82 -5.21
N ALA A 30 -11.45 13.72 -5.60
CA ALA A 30 -12.28 12.88 -4.74
C ALA A 30 -11.73 11.46 -4.70
N LEU A 31 -12.03 10.76 -3.60
CA LEU A 31 -11.65 9.35 -3.40
C LEU A 31 -12.85 8.44 -3.60
N PHE A 32 -12.64 7.36 -4.34
CA PHE A 32 -13.60 6.27 -4.43
C PHE A 32 -13.24 5.14 -3.44
N PRO A 33 -14.10 4.82 -2.46
CA PRO A 33 -13.84 3.71 -1.54
C PRO A 33 -14.12 2.38 -2.25
N PHE A 34 -13.07 1.64 -2.59
CA PHE A 34 -13.25 0.31 -3.19
C PHE A 34 -13.68 -0.72 -2.14
N ASP A 35 -14.61 -1.59 -2.52
CA ASP A 35 -14.96 -2.81 -1.80
C ASP A 35 -14.39 -4.00 -2.56
N PHE A 36 -13.38 -4.65 -1.98
CA PHE A 36 -12.75 -5.85 -2.53
C PHE A 36 -13.14 -7.11 -1.74
N THR A 37 -14.16 -7.02 -0.91
CA THR A 37 -14.73 -8.15 -0.18
C THR A 37 -15.67 -8.96 -1.07
N LYS A 38 -16.22 -10.04 -0.51
CA LYS A 38 -17.27 -10.86 -1.13
C LYS A 38 -18.59 -10.12 -1.39
N ASN A 39 -18.78 -8.92 -0.83
CA ASN A 39 -20.01 -8.15 -1.00
C ASN A 39 -20.08 -7.48 -2.37
N ASN A 40 -18.92 -7.24 -3.01
CA ASN A 40 -18.86 -6.71 -4.35
C ASN A 40 -19.09 -7.83 -5.38
N LEU A 41 -20.30 -7.87 -5.94
CA LEU A 41 -20.72 -8.88 -6.91
C LEU A 41 -20.23 -8.60 -8.34
N GLU A 42 -19.64 -7.43 -8.60
CA GLU A 42 -19.12 -7.07 -9.92
C GLU A 42 -17.76 -7.73 -10.20
N LEU A 43 -16.99 -8.02 -9.15
CA LEU A 43 -15.67 -8.65 -9.22
C LEU A 43 -15.78 -10.17 -9.34
N THR A 44 -16.27 -10.60 -10.51
CA THR A 44 -16.36 -12.03 -10.85
C THR A 44 -14.97 -12.65 -11.08
N GLU A 45 -14.91 -13.98 -11.05
CA GLU A 45 -13.68 -14.73 -11.33
C GLU A 45 -13.10 -14.42 -12.73
N ASP A 46 -13.95 -14.18 -13.72
CA ASP A 46 -13.53 -13.79 -15.08
C ASP A 46 -12.85 -12.42 -15.11
N VAL A 47 -13.37 -11.46 -14.32
CA VAL A 47 -12.75 -10.14 -14.17
C VAL A 47 -11.41 -10.26 -13.44
N LEU A 48 -11.37 -11.03 -12.35
CA LEU A 48 -10.18 -11.12 -11.51
C LEU A 48 -9.03 -11.91 -12.15
N LYS A 49 -9.30 -12.93 -12.98
CA LYS A 49 -8.22 -13.70 -13.63
C LYS A 49 -7.53 -12.95 -14.76
N ASP A 50 -8.15 -11.91 -15.31
CA ASP A 50 -7.62 -11.12 -16.41
C ASP A 50 -7.25 -9.70 -15.93
N THR A 51 -5.96 -9.40 -15.85
CA THR A 51 -5.47 -8.09 -15.38
C THR A 51 -5.99 -6.93 -16.24
N VAL A 52 -6.24 -7.13 -17.53
CA VAL A 52 -6.78 -6.08 -18.40
C VAL A 52 -8.24 -5.81 -18.03
N LYS A 53 -9.06 -6.85 -17.88
CA LYS A 53 -10.47 -6.68 -17.45
C LYS A 53 -10.56 -6.03 -16.07
N PHE A 54 -9.72 -6.45 -15.14
CA PHE A 54 -9.70 -5.87 -13.81
C PHE A 54 -9.28 -4.40 -13.85
N SER A 55 -8.27 -4.04 -14.65
CA SER A 55 -7.84 -2.65 -14.81
C SER A 55 -8.94 -1.78 -15.43
N VAL A 56 -9.62 -2.28 -16.46
CA VAL A 56 -10.77 -1.60 -17.08
C VAL A 56 -11.89 -1.39 -16.06
N TRP A 57 -12.16 -2.37 -15.18
CA TRP A 57 -13.17 -2.23 -14.13
C TRP A 57 -12.78 -1.14 -13.11
N VAL A 58 -11.53 -1.12 -12.63
CA VAL A 58 -11.02 -0.08 -11.71
C VAL A 58 -11.14 1.30 -12.35
N GLU A 59 -10.64 1.47 -13.57
CA GLU A 59 -10.70 2.74 -14.31
C GLU A 59 -12.14 3.20 -14.55
N HIS A 60 -13.03 2.26 -14.89
CA HIS A 60 -14.44 2.56 -15.07
C HIS A 60 -15.07 3.09 -13.78
N LYS A 61 -14.81 2.45 -12.63
CA LYS A 61 -15.33 2.91 -11.33
C LYS A 61 -14.83 4.28 -10.95
N LEU A 62 -13.54 4.56 -11.13
CA LEU A 62 -12.96 5.87 -10.86
C LEU A 62 -13.61 6.94 -11.74
N ARG A 63 -13.73 6.69 -13.05
CA ARG A 63 -14.34 7.64 -13.99
C ARG A 63 -15.83 7.87 -13.74
N GLU A 64 -16.59 6.81 -13.50
CA GLU A 64 -18.03 6.89 -13.23
C GLU A 64 -18.33 7.71 -11.97
N ASN A 65 -17.45 7.63 -10.96
CA ASN A 65 -17.58 8.34 -9.70
C ASN A 65 -16.80 9.67 -9.66
N LEU A 66 -16.25 10.12 -10.80
CA LEU A 66 -15.46 11.36 -10.91
C LEU A 66 -14.31 11.44 -9.90
N CYS A 67 -13.70 10.31 -9.57
CA CYS A 67 -12.58 10.21 -8.63
C CYS A 67 -11.28 9.98 -9.40
N ARG A 68 -10.22 10.73 -9.06
CA ARG A 68 -8.88 10.49 -9.61
C ARG A 68 -8.24 9.25 -9.00
N TYR A 69 -8.54 9.00 -7.72
CA TYR A 69 -7.98 7.87 -6.98
C TYR A 69 -9.06 7.06 -6.30
N GLY A 70 -8.79 5.76 -6.16
CA GLY A 70 -9.54 4.88 -5.27
C GLY A 70 -8.72 4.54 -4.04
N ILE A 71 -9.37 4.20 -2.94
CA ILE A 71 -8.68 3.87 -1.69
C ILE A 71 -9.39 2.75 -0.93
N GLY A 72 -8.61 2.02 -0.14
CA GLY A 72 -9.14 1.29 1.01
C GLY A 72 -8.34 0.06 1.39
N GLY A 73 -8.93 -0.68 2.33
CA GLY A 73 -8.62 -2.09 2.52
C GLY A 73 -7.71 -2.46 3.69
N TYR A 74 -7.35 -1.54 4.59
CA TYR A 74 -6.65 -1.96 5.80
C TYR A 74 -7.53 -2.86 6.67
N GLY A 75 -7.04 -4.06 6.99
CA GLY A 75 -7.79 -5.08 7.73
C GLY A 75 -8.96 -5.69 6.95
N GLU A 76 -9.05 -5.44 5.63
CA GLU A 76 -10.13 -5.96 4.79
C GLU A 76 -9.86 -7.42 4.40
N HIS A 77 -10.87 -8.28 4.51
CA HIS A 77 -10.78 -9.66 4.05
C HIS A 77 -11.20 -9.75 2.57
N ARG A 78 -10.21 -9.61 1.69
CA ARG A 78 -10.47 -9.42 0.26
C ARG A 78 -10.58 -10.73 -0.51
N THR A 79 -11.47 -10.79 -1.49
CA THR A 79 -11.62 -11.94 -2.39
C THR A 79 -10.66 -11.87 -3.58
N ILE A 80 -10.18 -10.68 -3.94
CA ILE A 80 -9.33 -10.45 -5.13
C ILE A 80 -8.05 -11.27 -5.16
N TYR A 81 -7.50 -11.66 -3.98
CA TYR A 81 -6.29 -12.48 -3.89
C TYR A 81 -6.49 -13.92 -4.36
N ALA A 82 -7.73 -14.38 -4.54
CA ALA A 82 -8.03 -15.69 -5.14
C ALA A 82 -7.57 -15.80 -6.60
N ARG A 83 -7.16 -14.69 -7.23
CA ARG A 83 -6.60 -14.70 -8.58
C ARG A 83 -5.19 -15.30 -8.67
N SER A 84 -4.43 -15.36 -7.56
CA SER A 84 -3.05 -15.86 -7.56
C SER A 84 -2.88 -17.06 -6.64
N ALA A 85 -2.37 -18.16 -7.21
CA ALA A 85 -1.97 -19.34 -6.46
C ALA A 85 -0.93 -19.04 -5.37
N HIS A 86 -0.20 -17.91 -5.49
CA HIS A 86 0.73 -17.46 -4.46
C HIS A 86 0.04 -17.27 -3.10
N PHE A 87 -1.25 -16.91 -3.07
CA PHE A 87 -2.00 -16.70 -1.83
C PHE A 87 -2.90 -17.87 -1.44
N ASP A 88 -2.98 -18.90 -2.29
CA ASP A 88 -3.73 -20.12 -2.05
C ASP A 88 -2.82 -21.18 -1.46
N THR A 89 -2.76 -21.21 -0.12
CA THR A 89 -2.07 -22.27 0.61
C THR A 89 -3.02 -23.44 0.86
N ALA A 90 -2.48 -24.65 1.00
CA ALA A 90 -3.26 -25.87 1.23
C ALA A 90 -4.05 -25.88 2.57
N GLU A 91 -3.70 -24.99 3.50
CA GLU A 91 -4.36 -24.88 4.80
C GLU A 91 -5.44 -23.79 4.81
N GLU A 92 -5.01 -22.53 4.78
CA GLU A 92 -5.88 -21.35 4.84
C GLU A 92 -5.34 -20.30 3.87
N PRO A 93 -6.17 -19.76 2.97
CA PRO A 93 -5.75 -18.74 2.04
C PRO A 93 -5.39 -17.44 2.77
N ARG A 94 -4.36 -16.75 2.29
CA ARG A 94 -3.99 -15.42 2.80
C ARG A 94 -4.86 -14.38 2.11
N ARG A 95 -5.73 -13.71 2.88
CA ARG A 95 -6.77 -12.81 2.34
C ARG A 95 -6.96 -11.52 3.12
N LEU A 96 -6.53 -11.48 4.38
CA LEU A 96 -6.63 -10.28 5.19
C LEU A 96 -5.52 -9.31 4.78
N HIS A 97 -5.91 -8.15 4.29
CA HIS A 97 -4.99 -7.13 3.82
C HIS A 97 -4.39 -6.31 4.97
N LEU A 98 -3.07 -6.11 4.92
CA LEU A 98 -2.30 -5.49 6.00
C LEU A 98 -1.87 -4.04 5.71
N GLY A 99 -2.09 -3.58 4.48
CA GLY A 99 -1.84 -2.20 4.05
C GLY A 99 -3.11 -1.46 3.67
N VAL A 100 -2.94 -0.31 3.02
CA VAL A 100 -3.98 0.41 2.29
C VAL A 100 -3.54 0.49 0.83
N ASP A 101 -4.47 0.27 -0.08
CA ASP A 101 -4.19 0.50 -1.49
C ASP A 101 -4.71 1.84 -1.94
N ILE A 102 -3.91 2.54 -2.75
CA ILE A 102 -4.30 3.77 -3.44
C ILE A 102 -4.24 3.48 -4.94
N TRP A 103 -5.40 3.40 -5.57
CA TRP A 103 -5.58 3.05 -6.98
C TRP A 103 -5.57 4.31 -7.84
N GLY A 104 -4.89 4.26 -8.98
CA GLY A 104 -4.74 5.41 -9.87
C GLY A 104 -3.96 5.04 -11.12
N PRO A 105 -3.72 5.99 -12.04
CA PRO A 105 -3.00 5.68 -13.27
C PRO A 105 -1.54 5.27 -12.99
N ALA A 106 -0.99 4.38 -13.82
CA ALA A 106 0.44 4.09 -13.83
C ALA A 106 1.26 5.38 -14.00
N GLY A 107 2.42 5.45 -13.37
CA GLY A 107 3.26 6.65 -13.35
C GLY A 107 2.82 7.73 -12.35
N THR A 108 1.71 7.54 -11.61
CA THR A 108 1.37 8.40 -10.47
C THR A 108 2.55 8.47 -9.50
N LEU A 109 2.96 9.68 -9.14
CA LEU A 109 4.11 9.90 -8.26
C LEU A 109 3.79 9.49 -6.81
N VAL A 110 4.78 8.87 -6.18
CA VAL A 110 4.78 8.50 -4.78
C VAL A 110 5.78 9.38 -4.03
N TYR A 111 5.29 10.02 -2.98
CA TYR A 111 6.03 10.97 -2.17
C TYR A 111 6.33 10.36 -0.80
N ASN A 112 7.50 10.70 -0.24
CA ASN A 112 7.87 10.25 1.08
C ASN A 112 7.24 11.15 2.14
N PHE A 113 6.39 10.60 3.02
CA PHE A 113 5.58 11.41 3.95
C PHE A 113 6.40 12.02 5.10
N HIS A 114 7.60 11.50 5.38
CA HIS A 114 8.51 12.01 6.40
C HIS A 114 9.95 11.63 6.03
N GLU A 115 10.96 12.31 6.58
CA GLU A 115 12.35 11.91 6.32
C GLU A 115 12.58 10.45 6.72
N ALA A 116 13.24 9.70 5.84
CA ALA A 116 13.41 8.27 5.99
C ALA A 116 14.74 7.81 5.43
N VAL A 117 15.12 6.59 5.81
CA VAL A 117 16.28 5.89 5.25
C VAL A 117 15.79 4.66 4.50
N VAL A 118 16.32 4.41 3.30
CA VAL A 118 16.06 3.17 2.57
C VAL A 118 16.57 1.99 3.40
N HIS A 119 15.64 1.15 3.87
CA HIS A 119 15.98 -0.08 4.58
C HIS A 119 16.41 -1.17 3.61
N SER A 120 15.59 -1.37 2.56
CA SER A 120 15.78 -2.41 1.56
C SER A 120 14.79 -2.21 0.41
N PHE A 121 15.07 -2.81 -0.75
CA PHE A 121 14.16 -2.83 -1.88
C PHE A 121 14.38 -4.11 -2.68
N LYS A 122 13.39 -4.52 -3.47
CA LYS A 122 13.44 -5.74 -4.30
C LYS A 122 12.42 -5.65 -5.43
N PHE A 123 12.70 -6.35 -6.52
CA PHE A 123 11.69 -6.67 -7.53
C PHE A 123 11.12 -8.07 -7.23
N ASN A 124 9.92 -8.11 -6.65
CA ASN A 124 9.20 -9.33 -6.29
C ASN A 124 8.40 -9.84 -7.52
N ASP A 125 9.14 -10.34 -8.51
CA ASP A 125 8.63 -10.69 -9.85
C ASP A 125 7.87 -12.03 -9.90
N HIS A 126 6.78 -12.12 -9.14
CA HIS A 126 5.83 -13.22 -9.24
C HIS A 126 4.43 -12.66 -9.53
N PHE A 127 3.64 -13.42 -10.28
CA PHE A 127 2.25 -13.04 -10.58
C PHE A 127 1.42 -12.92 -9.30
N GLY A 128 0.83 -11.74 -9.09
CA GLY A 128 0.04 -11.37 -7.92
C GLY A 128 0.87 -10.89 -6.72
N ASP A 129 2.20 -10.96 -6.77
CA ASP A 129 3.08 -10.39 -5.74
C ASP A 129 3.21 -8.86 -5.93
N TYR A 130 4.11 -8.20 -5.21
CA TYR A 130 4.24 -6.74 -5.22
C TYR A 130 4.88 -6.14 -6.47
N GLY A 131 5.65 -6.92 -7.24
CA GLY A 131 6.55 -6.35 -8.23
C GLY A 131 7.60 -5.44 -7.57
N ALA A 132 7.88 -4.27 -8.14
CA ALA A 132 8.89 -3.36 -7.58
C ALA A 132 8.45 -2.84 -6.20
N THR A 133 9.29 -3.05 -5.19
CA THR A 133 8.97 -2.79 -3.79
C THR A 133 10.11 -2.03 -3.11
N ILE A 134 9.78 -0.96 -2.38
CA ILE A 134 10.71 -0.19 -1.58
C ILE A 134 10.26 -0.23 -0.12
N ILE A 135 11.22 -0.41 0.80
CA ILE A 135 10.98 -0.33 2.24
C ILE A 135 11.81 0.81 2.81
N LEU A 136 11.13 1.80 3.39
CA LEU A 136 11.72 2.93 4.08
C LEU A 136 11.65 2.70 5.59
N LYS A 137 12.67 3.13 6.33
CA LYS A 137 12.73 3.14 7.79
C LYS A 137 12.62 4.58 8.28
N TYR A 138 11.72 4.80 9.22
CA TYR A 138 11.46 6.08 9.86
C TYR A 138 11.80 5.99 11.36
N ASP A 139 12.11 7.14 11.95
CA ASP A 139 12.27 7.29 13.39
C ASP A 139 11.44 8.49 13.87
N PHE A 140 10.46 8.21 14.73
CA PHE A 140 9.61 9.22 15.35
C PHE A 140 9.88 9.27 16.85
N GLU A 141 10.86 10.07 17.25
CA GLU A 141 11.26 10.23 18.67
C GLU A 141 11.56 8.86 19.33
N GLY A 142 12.34 8.03 18.65
CA GLY A 142 12.69 6.67 19.08
C GLY A 142 11.57 5.64 18.89
N LEU A 143 10.50 5.97 18.16
CA LEU A 143 9.57 4.98 17.61
C LEU A 143 9.99 4.66 16.18
N VAL A 144 10.55 3.48 15.98
CA VAL A 144 10.92 3.00 14.65
C VAL A 144 9.69 2.47 13.92
N LEU A 145 9.51 2.90 12.68
CA LEU A 145 8.52 2.38 11.74
C LEU A 145 9.18 2.02 10.43
N TYR A 146 8.59 1.06 9.73
CA TYR A 146 8.94 0.72 8.36
C TYR A 146 7.73 0.97 7.48
N GLY A 147 7.92 1.63 6.35
CA GLY A 147 6.90 1.80 5.31
C GLY A 147 7.25 0.93 4.11
N LEU A 148 6.37 0.01 3.75
CA LEU A 148 6.43 -0.78 2.52
C LEU A 148 5.60 -0.08 1.45
N TYR A 149 6.24 0.15 0.31
CA TYR A 149 5.67 0.73 -0.90
C TYR A 149 5.78 -0.32 -2.01
N GLY A 150 4.69 -1.02 -2.28
CA GLY A 150 4.59 -2.05 -3.32
C GLY A 150 3.98 -1.53 -4.61
N HIS A 151 3.97 -2.36 -5.65
CA HIS A 151 3.35 -2.08 -6.95
C HIS A 151 3.94 -0.86 -7.67
N LEU A 152 5.22 -0.59 -7.43
CA LEU A 152 5.92 0.55 -8.01
C LEU A 152 6.42 0.26 -9.42
N SER A 153 6.88 1.32 -10.10
CA SER A 153 7.60 1.18 -11.36
C SER A 153 9.00 0.64 -11.12
N LEU A 154 9.50 -0.18 -12.05
CA LEU A 154 10.85 -0.75 -11.95
C LEU A 154 11.93 0.35 -12.01
N ALA A 155 11.63 1.45 -12.71
CA ALA A 155 12.48 2.64 -12.74
C ALA A 155 12.73 3.25 -11.36
N SER A 156 11.80 3.08 -10.41
CA SER A 156 11.93 3.59 -9.04
C SER A 156 13.06 2.90 -8.25
N LEU A 157 13.54 1.73 -8.69
CA LEU A 157 14.61 0.99 -8.00
C LEU A 157 16.03 1.37 -8.46
N LYS A 158 16.19 2.02 -9.62
CA LYS A 158 17.48 2.10 -10.32
C LYS A 158 18.60 2.81 -9.55
N GLU A 159 18.25 3.89 -8.85
CA GLU A 159 19.22 4.74 -8.15
C GLU A 159 19.21 4.54 -6.63
N LEU A 160 18.49 3.52 -6.14
CA LEU A 160 18.38 3.24 -4.73
C LEU A 160 19.56 2.43 -4.21
N HIS A 161 19.98 2.76 -3.00
CA HIS A 161 20.87 1.92 -2.20
C HIS A 161 20.42 1.91 -0.74
N GLU A 162 20.68 0.80 -0.04
CA GLU A 162 20.38 0.71 1.38
C GLU A 162 21.17 1.77 2.17
N GLY A 163 20.51 2.43 3.12
CA GLY A 163 21.11 3.53 3.87
C GLY A 163 20.93 4.91 3.22
N GLN A 164 20.41 4.99 1.99
CA GLN A 164 20.10 6.26 1.35
C GLN A 164 19.03 7.03 2.12
N VAL A 165 19.25 8.32 2.35
CA VAL A 165 18.24 9.22 2.93
C VAL A 165 17.28 9.68 1.83
N ILE A 166 15.99 9.58 2.11
CA ILE A 166 14.91 10.13 1.29
C ILE A 166 14.26 11.25 2.11
N ALA A 167 14.35 12.49 1.63
CA ALA A 167 13.80 13.64 2.32
C ALA A 167 12.26 13.59 2.40
N ALA A 168 11.69 14.24 3.42
CA ALA A 168 10.24 14.45 3.50
C ALA A 168 9.74 15.26 2.27
N GLY A 169 8.61 14.84 1.70
CA GLY A 169 8.01 15.47 0.52
C GLY A 169 8.73 15.17 -0.80
N ALA A 170 9.81 14.39 -0.80
CA ALA A 170 10.47 14.00 -2.04
C ALA A 170 9.61 12.98 -2.82
N ALA A 171 9.38 13.25 -4.10
CA ALA A 171 8.92 12.21 -5.03
C ALA A 171 10.06 11.23 -5.27
N PHE A 172 9.89 9.98 -4.85
CA PHE A 172 10.98 8.98 -4.88
C PHE A 172 10.62 7.73 -5.67
N ALA A 173 9.35 7.55 -6.00
CA ALA A 173 8.87 6.43 -6.79
C ALA A 173 7.61 6.81 -7.58
N SER A 174 7.11 5.88 -8.38
CA SER A 174 5.83 6.01 -9.08
C SER A 174 5.12 4.67 -9.20
N PHE A 175 3.81 4.67 -9.47
CA PHE A 175 3.04 3.45 -9.70
C PHE A 175 3.57 2.72 -10.94
N GLY A 176 3.69 1.40 -10.85
CA GLY A 176 4.15 0.56 -11.94
C GLY A 176 3.04 0.21 -12.93
N ILE A 177 3.44 -0.08 -14.17
CA ILE A 177 2.59 -0.82 -15.12
C ILE A 177 2.42 -2.27 -14.64
N PRO A 178 1.41 -3.01 -15.13
CA PRO A 178 1.16 -4.40 -14.72
C PRO A 178 2.41 -5.30 -14.73
N GLU A 179 3.26 -5.19 -15.75
CA GLU A 179 4.46 -6.00 -15.90
C GLU A 179 5.53 -5.71 -14.83
N GLU A 180 5.48 -4.54 -14.20
CA GLU A 180 6.43 -4.12 -13.16
C GLU A 180 5.87 -4.27 -11.75
N ASN A 181 4.53 -4.36 -11.62
CA ASN A 181 3.82 -4.28 -10.34
C ASN A 181 3.25 -5.63 -9.87
N GLY A 182 3.64 -6.74 -10.49
CA GLY A 182 3.10 -8.07 -10.18
C GLY A 182 1.77 -8.39 -10.86
N TYR A 183 1.47 -7.74 -11.98
CA TYR A 183 0.28 -7.93 -12.82
C TYR A 183 -1.04 -7.53 -12.12
N TRP A 184 -1.01 -6.44 -11.37
CA TRP A 184 -2.18 -5.78 -10.83
C TRP A 184 -2.59 -4.55 -11.66
N PRO A 185 -3.87 -4.13 -11.61
CA PRO A 185 -4.20 -2.77 -12.03
C PRO A 185 -3.30 -1.77 -11.29
N PRO A 186 -2.84 -0.69 -11.93
CA PRO A 186 -1.89 0.22 -11.28
C PRO A 186 -2.44 0.81 -9.97
N HIS A 187 -1.66 0.67 -8.91
CA HIS A 187 -1.95 1.21 -7.58
C HIS A 187 -0.66 1.23 -6.75
N LEU A 188 -0.72 1.84 -5.57
CA LEU A 188 0.28 1.71 -4.52
C LEU A 188 -0.30 0.85 -3.40
N HIS A 189 0.42 -0.20 -3.00
CA HIS A 189 0.23 -0.84 -1.69
C HIS A 189 1.09 -0.11 -0.68
N PHE A 190 0.47 0.57 0.28
CA PHE A 190 1.15 1.28 1.36
C PHE A 190 0.87 0.60 2.69
N GLN A 191 1.93 0.08 3.33
CA GLN A 191 1.83 -0.64 4.59
C GLN A 191 2.86 -0.14 5.58
N LEU A 192 2.47 -0.07 6.84
CA LEU A 192 3.36 0.24 7.94
C LEU A 192 3.69 -1.02 8.74
N MET A 193 4.89 -1.10 9.30
CA MET A 193 5.29 -2.15 10.24
C MET A 193 6.14 -1.59 11.38
N PHE A 194 5.99 -2.10 12.60
CA PHE A 194 6.89 -1.80 13.72
C PHE A 194 8.20 -2.59 13.65
N SER A 195 8.19 -3.75 12.99
CA SER A 195 9.36 -4.63 12.85
C SER A 195 9.34 -5.36 11.52
N MET A 196 10.50 -5.38 10.85
CA MET A 196 10.73 -6.20 9.66
C MET A 196 10.91 -7.69 9.97
N ARG A 197 11.06 -8.08 11.24
CA ARG A 197 11.28 -9.48 11.67
C ARG A 197 12.45 -10.16 10.94
N GLY A 198 13.49 -9.39 10.60
CA GLY A 198 14.67 -9.86 9.87
C GLY A 198 14.51 -9.98 8.35
N LEU A 199 13.32 -9.68 7.79
CA LEU A 199 13.09 -9.68 6.36
C LEU A 199 13.70 -8.44 5.67
N LYS A 200 14.01 -8.58 4.38
CA LYS A 200 14.52 -7.51 3.52
C LYS A 200 13.88 -7.58 2.14
N GLY A 201 13.54 -6.41 1.60
CA GLY A 201 12.96 -6.26 0.25
C GLY A 201 11.52 -6.77 0.11
N ASP A 202 10.96 -7.36 1.16
CA ASP A 202 9.63 -7.95 1.17
C ASP A 202 9.13 -8.09 2.62
N TYR A 203 7.82 -8.02 2.79
CA TYR A 203 7.10 -8.30 4.02
C TYR A 203 5.65 -8.70 3.67
N PRO A 204 5.03 -9.68 4.36
CA PRO A 204 3.67 -10.10 4.05
C PRO A 204 2.67 -8.93 3.99
N GLY A 205 2.07 -8.72 2.80
CA GLY A 205 1.00 -7.74 2.56
C GLY A 205 -0.39 -8.25 2.89
N VAL A 206 -0.48 -9.57 2.97
CA VAL A 206 -1.69 -10.28 3.36
C VAL A 206 -1.34 -11.40 4.33
N CYS A 207 -2.26 -11.69 5.24
CA CYS A 207 -2.14 -12.84 6.13
C CYS A 207 -3.40 -13.71 6.11
N LYS A 208 -3.28 -14.89 6.74
CA LYS A 208 -4.42 -15.72 7.10
C LYS A 208 -5.31 -14.95 8.09
N PHE A 209 -6.62 -15.17 8.04
CA PHE A 209 -7.54 -14.50 8.96
C PHE A 209 -7.32 -14.98 10.41
N SER A 210 -6.90 -16.24 10.59
CA SER A 210 -6.50 -16.79 11.88
C SER A 210 -5.30 -16.07 12.51
N GLU A 211 -4.39 -15.51 11.71
CA GLU A 211 -3.16 -14.85 12.15
C GLU A 211 -3.31 -13.32 12.32
N ARG A 212 -4.51 -12.78 12.07
CA ARG A 212 -4.77 -11.33 12.00
C ARG A 212 -4.26 -10.56 13.21
N SER A 213 -4.46 -11.06 14.42
CA SER A 213 -4.06 -10.36 15.64
C SER A 213 -2.56 -10.14 15.71
N THR A 214 -1.76 -11.11 15.25
CA THR A 214 -0.29 -11.03 15.25
C THR A 214 0.23 -10.09 14.17
N TYR A 215 -0.38 -10.10 12.98
CA TYR A 215 0.07 -9.24 11.88
C TYR A 215 -0.41 -7.80 12.03
N LEU A 216 -1.65 -7.56 12.46
CA LEU A 216 -2.18 -6.22 12.72
C LEU A 216 -1.53 -5.57 13.95
N ALA A 217 -1.10 -6.35 14.95
CA ALA A 217 -0.30 -5.80 16.05
C ALA A 217 1.07 -5.29 15.58
N ASN A 218 1.62 -5.85 14.49
CA ASN A 218 2.87 -5.37 13.89
C ASN A 218 2.64 -4.31 12.81
N SER A 219 1.46 -4.27 12.19
CA SER A 219 1.17 -3.43 11.02
C SER A 219 0.07 -2.43 11.38
N PRO A 220 0.40 -1.24 11.90
CA PRO A 220 -0.60 -0.27 12.33
C PRO A 220 -1.34 0.34 11.12
N ASP A 221 -2.52 0.92 11.38
CA ASP A 221 -3.39 1.51 10.36
C ASP A 221 -2.71 2.68 9.63
N PRO A 222 -2.41 2.55 8.32
CA PRO A 222 -1.80 3.62 7.53
C PRO A 222 -2.68 4.88 7.40
N ASN A 223 -3.99 4.79 7.65
CA ASN A 223 -4.91 5.94 7.54
C ASN A 223 -4.54 7.08 8.50
N LEU A 224 -3.87 6.81 9.63
CA LEU A 224 -3.37 7.86 10.51
C LEU A 224 -2.32 8.77 9.84
N ILE A 225 -1.60 8.26 8.84
CA ILE A 225 -0.69 9.02 7.98
C ILE A 225 -1.47 9.57 6.78
N LEU A 226 -2.25 8.72 6.10
CA LEU A 226 -2.90 9.09 4.84
C LEU A 226 -3.92 10.22 4.98
N ARG A 227 -4.58 10.38 6.13
CA ARG A 227 -5.48 11.51 6.42
C ARG A 227 -4.81 12.90 6.36
N HIS A 228 -3.49 12.96 6.45
CA HIS A 228 -2.72 14.19 6.24
C HIS A 228 -2.50 14.51 4.76
N SER A 229 -2.70 13.52 3.89
CA SER A 229 -2.44 13.59 2.45
C SER A 229 -3.70 13.55 1.58
N LEU A 230 -4.75 12.85 2.03
CA LEU A 230 -5.94 12.53 1.25
C LEU A 230 -7.23 13.18 1.81
N GLY A 231 -7.07 14.20 2.66
CA GLY A 231 -8.18 14.86 3.37
C GLY A 231 -8.65 14.12 4.62
N HIS A 232 -9.56 14.72 5.38
CA HIS A 232 -10.01 14.20 6.70
C HIS A 232 -11.00 13.03 6.64
N SER A 233 -11.38 12.58 5.44
CA SER A 233 -12.44 11.57 5.22
C SER A 233 -11.89 10.17 4.92
N VAL A 234 -10.61 9.93 5.22
CA VAL A 234 -9.90 8.66 5.00
C VAL A 234 -9.96 7.80 6.25
#